data_AF-A0A918YWX2-F1
#
_entry.id   AF-A0A918YWX2-F1
#
_cell.length_a   1.000
_cell.length_b   1.000
_cell.length_c   1.000
_cell.angle_alpha   90.00
_cell.angle_beta   90.00
_cell.angle_gamma   90.00
#
_symmetry.space_group_name_H-M   'P 1'
#
loop_
_entity.id
_entity.type
_entity.pdbx_description
1 polymer ?
#
loop_
_entity_poly.entity_id
_entity_poly.type
_entity_poly.pdbx_seq_one_letter_code
_entity_poly.pdbx_strand_id
1 'polypeptide(L)'
;MFATLVIDFSVVAFGGCGCCCCSSGRRSESGRVLMWGRSVVGMTMQGATMLVGVRAADEVFAALEELSTRRRPWTAFEQGLLQAYRWAVGTRAVAPVTGDEAMGLVGPCRSQLLAECQAAEVRLRVGATPGADVDLVLGAYAALAWVCGHHDERP
;
A
#
# COMPACT_ATOMS: atom_id res chain seq x y z
N MET A 1 -39.63 -14.14 7.33
CA MET A 1 -39.43 -12.76 6.83
C MET A 1 -38.03 -12.33 7.20
N PHE A 2 -37.06 -12.45 6.29
CA PHE A 2 -35.68 -11.98 6.49
C PHE A 2 -35.43 -10.87 5.48
N ALA A 3 -35.17 -9.66 5.96
CA ALA A 3 -34.77 -8.54 5.14
C ALA A 3 -33.26 -8.63 4.89
N THR A 4 -32.89 -8.99 3.66
CA THR A 4 -31.52 -8.89 3.16
C THR A 4 -31.20 -7.41 2.98
N LEU A 5 -30.48 -6.82 3.94
CA LEU A 5 -29.93 -5.47 3.80
C LEU A 5 -28.67 -5.58 2.92
N VAL A 6 -28.85 -5.36 1.61
CA VAL A 6 -27.75 -5.16 0.68
C VAL A 6 -27.17 -3.78 1.01
N ILE A 7 -26.06 -3.75 1.76
CA ILE A 7 -25.28 -2.52 1.92
C ILE A 7 -24.45 -2.38 0.64
N ASP A 8 -24.97 -1.54 -0.25
CA ASP A 8 -24.26 -1.06 -1.43
C ASP A 8 -23.03 -0.26 -0.96
N PHE A 9 -21.83 -0.82 -1.16
CA PHE A 9 -20.54 -0.14 -0.93
C PHE A 9 -20.12 0.70 -2.15
N SER A 10 -21.01 0.95 -3.10
CA SER A 10 -20.79 1.90 -4.18
C SER A 10 -21.28 3.26 -3.70
N VAL A 11 -20.38 4.01 -3.08
CA VAL A 11 -20.24 5.50 -3.12
C VAL A 11 -19.35 5.88 -1.93
N VAL A 12 -18.06 5.59 -2.06
CA VAL A 12 -17.09 6.66 -1.86
C VAL A 12 -16.67 7.05 -3.26
N ALA A 13 -17.48 7.92 -3.87
CA ALA A 13 -17.06 8.65 -5.04
C ALA A 13 -15.91 9.56 -4.60
N PHE A 14 -14.67 9.06 -4.66
CA PHE A 14 -13.51 9.93 -4.74
C PHE A 14 -13.63 10.68 -6.07
N GLY A 15 -14.26 11.85 -5.98
CA GLY A 15 -14.30 12.83 -7.06
C GLY A 15 -12.91 13.00 -7.63
N GLY A 16 -12.84 12.99 -8.96
CA GLY A 16 -11.62 12.92 -9.76
C GLY A 16 -10.46 13.68 -9.13
N CYS A 17 -9.56 12.92 -8.49
CA CYS A 17 -8.33 13.49 -8.01
C CYS A 17 -7.44 13.69 -9.24
N GLY A 18 -7.30 14.96 -9.63
CA GLY A 18 -6.25 15.44 -10.53
C GLY A 18 -4.88 15.29 -9.88
N CYS A 19 -4.51 14.09 -9.46
CA CYS A 19 -3.17 13.77 -9.00
C CYS A 19 -2.26 13.71 -10.24
N CYS A 20 -1.11 14.38 -10.16
CA CYS A 20 -0.09 14.47 -11.21
C CYS A 20 0.45 13.12 -11.74
N CYS A 21 -0.02 11.98 -11.24
CA CYS A 21 0.30 10.65 -11.77
C CYS A 21 -0.47 10.30 -13.05
N CYS A 22 -1.61 10.93 -13.36
CA CYS A 22 -2.39 10.63 -14.56
C CYS A 22 -1.92 11.36 -15.83
N SER A 23 -0.93 12.25 -15.75
CA SER A 23 -0.56 13.15 -16.87
C SER A 23 0.52 12.62 -17.82
N SER A 24 1.09 11.44 -17.58
CA SER A 24 2.23 10.95 -18.38
C SER A 24 1.95 9.58 -18.98
N GLY A 25 1.59 9.57 -20.27
CA GLY A 25 1.89 8.40 -21.12
C GLY A 25 0.74 7.79 -21.92
N ARG A 26 -0.02 8.56 -22.70
CA ARG A 26 -0.65 8.00 -23.90
C ARG A 26 0.38 8.03 -25.03
N ARG A 27 1.31 7.06 -25.05
CA ARG A 27 2.17 6.81 -26.23
C ARG A 27 1.71 5.51 -26.89
N SER A 28 0.95 5.69 -27.96
CA SER A 28 0.78 4.67 -28.99
C SER A 28 2.14 4.44 -29.64
N GLU A 29 2.78 3.30 -29.37
CA GLU A 29 3.81 2.78 -30.27
C GLU A 29 3.83 1.25 -30.20
N SER A 30 3.44 0.66 -31.32
CA SER A 30 3.51 -0.76 -31.61
C SER A 30 4.98 -1.19 -31.61
N GLY A 31 5.39 -2.02 -30.65
CA GLY A 31 6.81 -2.35 -30.49
C GLY A 31 7.06 -3.52 -29.56
N ARG A 32 6.96 -4.74 -30.13
CA ARG A 32 7.71 -5.95 -29.81
C ARG A 32 8.15 -6.15 -28.34
N VAL A 33 7.47 -7.06 -27.65
CA VAL A 33 7.89 -7.67 -26.38
C VAL A 33 9.28 -8.29 -26.56
N LEU A 34 10.28 -7.68 -25.92
CA LEU A 34 11.53 -8.36 -25.58
C LEU A 34 11.50 -8.66 -24.09
N MET A 35 11.45 -9.96 -23.83
CA MET A 35 11.66 -10.62 -22.55
C MET A 35 13.02 -10.14 -21.98
N TRP A 36 13.01 -9.44 -20.85
CA TRP A 36 14.25 -9.14 -20.12
C TRP A 36 14.39 -10.08 -18.93
N GLY A 37 15.35 -10.99 -19.06
CA GLY A 37 15.81 -11.87 -17.99
C GLY A 37 16.57 -11.12 -16.90
N ARG A 38 16.67 -11.79 -15.75
CA ARG A 38 17.51 -11.46 -14.59
C ARG A 38 18.89 -10.93 -15.00
N SER A 39 19.18 -9.70 -14.62
CA SER A 39 20.45 -9.26 -14.02
C SER A 39 20.31 -7.80 -13.58
N VAL A 40 20.17 -7.57 -12.27
CA VAL A 40 20.45 -6.25 -11.69
C VAL A 40 21.81 -6.35 -11.03
N VAL A 41 22.85 -6.10 -11.83
CA VAL A 41 24.16 -5.69 -11.34
C VAL A 41 24.33 -4.24 -11.76
N GLY A 42 24.40 -3.34 -10.78
CA GLY A 42 24.93 -1.99 -10.93
C GLY A 42 24.05 -0.99 -11.67
N MET A 43 23.14 -0.32 -10.94
CA MET A 43 22.65 0.99 -11.36
C MET A 43 22.74 1.98 -10.20
N THR A 44 23.95 2.50 -9.97
CA THR A 44 24.16 3.70 -9.16
C THR A 44 23.86 4.92 -10.04
N MET A 45 22.59 5.29 -10.15
CA MET A 45 22.19 6.65 -10.51
C MET A 45 22.39 7.55 -9.29
N GLN A 46 23.18 8.61 -9.42
CA GLN A 46 23.33 9.63 -8.39
C GLN A 46 21.97 10.27 -8.05
N GLY A 47 21.56 10.15 -6.78
CA GLY A 47 20.95 11.25 -6.04
C GLY A 47 19.42 11.38 -6.02
N ALA A 48 18.65 10.46 -6.59
CA ALA A 48 17.19 10.44 -6.38
C ALA A 48 16.82 9.24 -5.49
N THR A 49 16.72 9.47 -4.19
CA THR A 49 16.10 8.51 -3.27
C THR A 49 14.66 8.30 -3.71
N MET A 50 14.32 7.09 -4.15
CA MET A 50 12.93 6.73 -4.43
C MET A 50 12.16 6.83 -3.11
N LEU A 51 11.07 7.60 -3.09
CA LEU A 51 10.25 7.76 -1.90
C LEU A 51 9.01 6.88 -1.99
N VAL A 52 8.65 6.28 -0.85
CA VAL A 52 7.37 5.63 -0.61
C VAL A 52 6.69 6.44 0.48
N GLY A 53 5.64 7.17 0.13
CA GLY A 53 5.05 8.16 1.03
C GLY A 53 6.02 9.34 1.25
N VAL A 54 6.58 9.46 2.46
CA VAL A 54 7.66 10.41 2.79
C VAL A 54 8.96 9.73 3.18
N ARG A 55 8.96 8.39 3.28
CA ARG A 55 10.13 7.59 3.66
C ARG A 55 10.90 7.15 2.43
N ALA A 56 12.19 6.89 2.61
CA ALA A 56 13.00 6.35 1.53
C ALA A 56 12.63 4.87 1.29
N ALA A 57 12.60 4.44 0.03
CA ALA A 57 12.16 3.09 -0.33
C ALA A 57 13.01 2.00 0.33
N ASP A 58 14.32 2.22 0.45
CA ASP A 58 15.27 1.34 1.14
C ASP A 58 14.95 1.20 2.64
N GLU A 59 14.54 2.29 3.30
CA GLU A 59 14.08 2.26 4.70
C GLU A 59 12.83 1.37 4.86
N VAL A 60 11.88 1.48 3.93
CA VAL A 60 10.66 0.65 3.94
C VAL A 60 10.97 -0.81 3.60
N PHE A 61 11.88 -1.07 2.66
CA PHE A 61 12.35 -2.43 2.35
C PHE A 61 13.06 -3.06 3.55
N ALA A 62 13.93 -2.33 4.25
CA ALA A 62 14.61 -2.82 5.44
C ALA A 62 13.61 -3.20 6.56
N ALA A 63 12.57 -2.37 6.77
CA ALA A 63 11.48 -2.68 7.70
C ALA A 63 10.71 -3.95 7.31
N LEU A 64 10.42 -4.12 6.02
CA LEU A 64 9.76 -5.31 5.49
C LEU A 64 10.62 -6.57 5.70
N GLU A 65 11.91 -6.49 5.39
CA GLU A 65 12.85 -7.61 5.56
C GLU A 65 12.96 -8.01 7.03
N GLU A 66 13.19 -7.06 7.94
CA GLU A 66 13.27 -7.33 9.37
C GLU A 66 12.02 -8.04 9.89
N LEU A 67 10.83 -7.51 9.56
CA LEU A 67 9.56 -8.14 9.93
C LEU A 67 9.41 -9.55 9.35
N SER A 68 9.86 -9.75 8.10
CA SER A 68 9.77 -11.05 7.43
C SER A 68 10.67 -12.14 8.04
N THR A 69 11.77 -11.75 8.70
CA THR A 69 12.70 -12.67 9.36
C THR A 69 12.25 -13.13 10.75
N ARG A 70 11.23 -12.48 11.34
CA ARG A 70 10.70 -12.87 12.66
C ARG A 70 10.16 -14.30 12.63
N ARG A 71 10.35 -15.03 13.75
CA ARG A 71 9.85 -16.40 13.89
C ARG A 71 8.33 -16.42 13.92
N ARG A 72 7.77 -17.32 13.12
CA ARG A 72 6.32 -17.59 13.05
C ARG A 72 5.83 -18.36 14.29
N PRO A 73 4.51 -18.33 14.60
CA PRO A 73 3.41 -17.71 13.83
C PRO A 73 3.34 -16.18 14.00
N TRP A 74 2.96 -15.48 12.93
CA TRP A 74 2.70 -14.03 12.98
C TRP A 74 1.34 -13.72 13.59
N THR A 75 1.32 -12.72 14.46
CA THR A 75 0.07 -12.14 14.97
C THR A 75 -0.72 -11.44 13.85
N ALA A 76 -2.02 -11.22 14.04
CA ALA A 76 -2.84 -10.48 13.08
C ALA A 76 -2.29 -9.06 12.81
N PHE A 77 -1.79 -8.40 13.86
CA PHE A 77 -1.10 -7.12 13.76
C PHE A 77 0.14 -7.18 12.85
N GLU A 78 1.01 -8.17 13.05
CA GLU A 78 2.19 -8.36 12.20
C GLU A 78 1.83 -8.70 10.75
N GLN A 79 0.73 -9.43 10.54
CA GLN A 79 0.21 -9.67 9.20
C GLN A 79 -0.28 -8.36 8.54
N GLY A 80 -0.92 -7.48 9.29
CA GLY A 80 -1.31 -6.14 8.86
C GLY A 80 -0.11 -5.30 8.41
N LEU A 81 0.92 -5.21 9.25
CA LEU A 81 2.19 -4.54 8.92
C LEU A 81 2.80 -5.09 7.62
N LEU A 82 2.89 -6.41 7.52
CA LEU A 82 3.49 -7.09 6.38
C LEU A 82 2.73 -6.82 5.08
N GLN A 83 1.38 -6.83 5.12
CA GLN A 83 0.56 -6.55 3.95
C GLN A 83 0.71 -5.08 3.52
N ALA A 84 0.71 -4.15 4.47
CA ALA A 84 0.89 -2.72 4.19
C ALA A 84 2.26 -2.41 3.58
N TYR A 85 3.36 -2.91 4.16
CA TYR A 85 4.70 -2.70 3.59
C TYR A 85 4.84 -3.30 2.20
N ARG A 86 4.34 -4.54 2.00
CA ARG A 86 4.39 -5.18 0.68
C ARG A 86 3.64 -4.39 -0.38
N TRP A 87 2.48 -3.85 -0.04
CA TRP A 87 1.72 -3.01 -0.94
C TRP A 87 2.43 -1.68 -1.20
N ALA A 88 2.95 -1.02 -0.16
CA ALA A 88 3.67 0.23 -0.27
C ALA A 88 4.90 0.15 -1.20
N VAL A 89 5.63 -0.96 -1.17
CA VAL A 89 6.78 -1.21 -2.07
C VAL A 89 6.42 -1.93 -3.38
N GLY A 90 5.13 -2.10 -3.67
CA GLY A 90 4.63 -2.66 -4.93
C GLY A 90 4.76 -4.18 -5.10
N THR A 91 5.23 -4.92 -4.08
CA THR A 91 5.26 -6.39 -4.10
C THR A 91 3.89 -7.04 -3.92
N ARG A 92 2.88 -6.25 -3.55
CA ARG A 92 1.47 -6.62 -3.51
C ARG A 92 0.68 -5.59 -4.32
N ALA A 93 -0.20 -6.05 -5.22
CA ALA A 93 -1.00 -5.17 -6.06
C ALA A 93 -2.20 -4.54 -5.33
N VAL A 94 -2.79 -5.28 -4.38
CA VAL A 94 -4.06 -4.94 -3.74
C VAL A 94 -3.85 -4.38 -2.34
N ALA A 95 -4.49 -3.26 -2.04
CA ALA A 95 -4.42 -2.58 -0.76
C ALA A 95 -5.07 -3.42 0.37
N PRO A 96 -4.51 -3.43 1.59
CA PRO A 96 -4.94 -4.34 2.66
C PRO A 96 -6.30 -4.04 3.28
N VAL A 97 -6.75 -2.78 3.29
CA VAL A 97 -7.97 -2.30 3.93
C VAL A 97 -9.08 -2.08 2.91
N THR A 98 -8.81 -1.34 1.83
CA THR A 98 -9.82 -1.01 0.81
C THR A 98 -9.97 -2.08 -0.26
N GLY A 99 -8.89 -2.83 -0.54
CA GLY A 99 -8.86 -3.74 -1.68
C GLY A 99 -8.57 -3.04 -3.02
N ASP A 100 -8.18 -1.76 -3.01
CA ASP A 100 -7.86 -1.02 -4.23
C ASP A 100 -6.55 -1.49 -4.87
N GLU A 101 -6.47 -1.45 -6.20
CA GLU A 101 -5.24 -1.76 -6.93
C GLU A 101 -4.24 -0.59 -6.91
N ALA A 102 -2.95 -0.90 -6.77
CA ALA A 102 -1.88 0.08 -6.93
C ALA A 102 -1.83 0.60 -8.37
N MET A 103 -1.88 1.92 -8.55
CA MET A 103 -1.97 2.55 -9.88
C MET A 103 -0.61 2.96 -10.47
N GLY A 104 0.48 2.85 -9.71
CA GLY A 104 1.82 3.21 -10.16
C GLY A 104 2.64 2.02 -10.64
N LEU A 105 3.65 2.29 -11.49
CA LEU A 105 4.52 1.27 -12.09
C LEU A 105 5.32 0.45 -11.06
N VAL A 106 5.67 1.06 -9.92
CA VAL A 106 6.53 0.48 -8.89
C VAL A 106 5.78 0.31 -7.55
N GLY A 107 4.49 0.61 -7.52
CA GLY A 107 3.68 0.61 -6.29
C GLY A 107 2.63 1.73 -6.26
N PRO A 108 1.89 1.87 -5.15
CA PRO A 108 0.88 2.91 -4.99
C PRO A 108 1.52 4.29 -5.00
N CYS A 109 0.84 5.26 -5.61
CA CYS A 109 1.29 6.65 -5.51
C CYS A 109 1.00 7.23 -4.12
N ARG A 110 1.60 8.38 -3.80
CA ARG A 110 1.48 9.00 -2.47
C ARG A 110 0.02 9.26 -2.05
N SER A 111 -0.85 9.64 -2.97
CA SER A 111 -2.27 9.84 -2.65
C SER A 111 -2.99 8.54 -2.33
N GLN A 112 -2.64 7.42 -2.98
CA GLN A 112 -3.18 6.11 -2.64
C GLN A 112 -2.73 5.65 -1.24
N LEU A 113 -1.46 5.87 -0.88
CA LEU A 113 -0.95 5.56 0.46
C LEU A 113 -1.70 6.35 1.55
N LEU A 114 -1.94 7.65 1.32
CA LEU A 114 -2.70 8.49 2.26
C LEU A 114 -4.17 8.06 2.34
N ALA A 115 -4.81 7.79 1.20
CA ALA A 115 -6.20 7.34 1.16
C ALA A 115 -6.38 6.02 1.93
N GLU A 116 -5.45 5.07 1.75
CA GLU A 116 -5.48 3.80 2.47
C GLU A 116 -5.27 3.98 3.98
N CYS A 117 -4.33 4.85 4.37
CA CYS A 117 -4.09 5.19 5.77
C CYS A 117 -5.36 5.78 6.42
N GLN A 118 -6.05 6.69 5.73
CA GLN A 118 -7.30 7.29 6.19
C GLN A 118 -8.44 6.25 6.26
N ALA A 119 -8.53 5.35 5.27
CA ALA A 119 -9.50 4.26 5.28
C ALA A 119 -9.29 3.32 6.48
N ALA A 120 -8.03 3.02 6.82
CA ALA A 120 -7.68 2.23 8.01
C ALA A 120 -8.13 2.94 9.30
N GLU A 121 -7.86 4.24 9.43
CA GLU A 121 -8.28 5.04 10.59
C GLU A 121 -9.81 5.06 10.75
N VAL A 122 -10.55 5.27 9.66
CA VAL A 122 -12.03 5.24 9.67
C VAL A 122 -12.53 3.86 10.10
N ARG A 123 -11.94 2.78 9.59
CA ARG A 123 -12.32 1.41 9.94
C ARG A 123 -12.06 1.08 11.40
N LEU A 124 -10.97 1.59 11.98
CA LEU A 124 -10.68 1.47 13.42
C LEU A 124 -11.70 2.24 14.27
N ARG A 125 -12.12 3.44 13.82
CA ARG A 125 -13.08 4.29 14.55
C ARG A 125 -14.51 3.76 14.53
N VAL A 126 -14.95 3.24 13.39
CA VAL A 126 -16.30 2.65 13.23
C VAL A 126 -16.42 1.31 13.96
N GLY A 127 -15.28 0.69 14.30
CA GLY A 127 -15.22 -0.66 14.85
C GLY A 127 -15.30 -1.70 13.73
N ALA A 128 -14.60 -2.82 13.89
CA ALA A 128 -14.63 -3.89 12.90
C ALA A 128 -16.05 -4.47 12.76
N THR A 129 -16.49 -4.62 11.52
CA THR A 129 -17.55 -5.58 11.20
C THR A 129 -17.11 -6.98 11.61
N PRO A 130 -18.02 -7.85 12.06
CA PRO A 130 -17.69 -9.24 12.38
C PRO A 130 -16.95 -9.90 11.19
N GLY A 131 -15.70 -10.31 11.40
CA GLY A 131 -14.84 -10.91 10.37
C GLY A 131 -13.70 -10.01 9.85
N ALA A 132 -13.69 -8.72 10.17
CA ALA A 132 -12.49 -7.88 10.00
C ALA A 132 -11.65 -7.95 11.28
N ASP A 133 -10.44 -8.48 11.18
CA ASP A 133 -9.53 -8.55 12.32
C ASP A 133 -9.02 -7.12 12.64
N VAL A 134 -9.49 -6.53 13.75
CA VAL A 134 -9.12 -5.18 14.20
C VAL A 134 -7.60 -5.04 14.28
N ASP A 135 -6.91 -6.08 14.76
CA ASP A 135 -5.47 -6.06 14.92
C ASP A 135 -4.76 -6.02 13.56
N LEU A 136 -5.32 -6.70 12.55
CA LEU A 136 -4.80 -6.63 11.18
C LEU A 136 -4.94 -5.22 10.61
N VAL A 137 -6.09 -4.56 10.80
CA VAL A 137 -6.30 -3.17 10.36
C VAL A 137 -5.39 -2.21 11.12
N LEU A 138 -5.20 -2.44 12.42
CA LEU A 138 -4.31 -1.65 13.27
C LEU A 138 -2.85 -1.75 12.81
N GLY A 139 -2.39 -2.97 12.47
CA GLY A 139 -1.06 -3.19 11.90
C GLY A 139 -0.89 -2.48 10.56
N ALA A 140 -1.89 -2.57 9.67
CA ALA A 140 -1.84 -1.87 8.40
C ALA A 140 -1.79 -0.33 8.58
N TYR A 141 -2.60 0.20 9.49
CA TYR A 141 -2.58 1.62 9.85
C TYR A 141 -1.21 2.05 10.38
N ALA A 142 -0.63 1.32 11.34
CA ALA A 142 0.65 1.68 11.95
C ALA A 142 1.79 1.76 10.91
N ALA A 143 1.88 0.79 10.00
CA ALA A 143 2.86 0.81 8.91
C ALA A 143 2.63 2.01 7.97
N LEU A 144 1.39 2.22 7.51
CA LEU A 144 1.08 3.30 6.56
C LEU A 144 1.24 4.69 7.18
N ALA A 145 0.90 4.85 8.46
CA ALA A 145 1.09 6.09 9.19
C ALA A 145 2.59 6.44 9.31
N TRP A 146 3.46 5.46 9.56
CA TRP A 146 4.91 5.66 9.55
C TRP A 146 5.45 5.99 8.15
N VAL A 147 5.03 5.26 7.11
CA VAL A 147 5.39 5.51 5.69
C VAL A 147 4.95 6.89 5.22
N CYS A 148 3.76 7.34 5.65
CA CYS A 148 3.21 8.67 5.33
C CYS A 148 3.78 9.79 6.22
N GLY A 149 4.56 9.46 7.25
CA GLY A 149 5.17 10.43 8.17
C GLY A 149 4.23 11.00 9.23
N HIS A 150 3.12 10.32 9.51
CA HIS A 150 2.28 10.62 10.67
C HIS A 150 2.91 10.15 11.98
N HIS A 151 3.78 9.14 11.90
CA HIS A 151 4.60 8.67 13.01
C HIS A 151 6.08 8.69 12.62
N ASP A 152 6.91 9.14 13.56
CA ASP A 152 8.36 9.11 13.43
C ASP A 152 8.95 7.77 13.84
N GLU A 153 8.36 7.14 14.86
CA GLU A 153 8.76 5.84 15.35
C GLU A 153 8.20 4.72 14.47
N ARG A 154 9.07 3.75 14.16
CA ARG A 154 8.70 2.56 13.42
C ARG A 154 8.05 1.54 14.37
N PRO A 155 6.90 0.94 14.00
CA PRO A 155 6.21 -0.08 14.79
C PRO A 155 6.92 -1.44 14.84
#